data_AF-A0A059LLY3-F1
#
_entry.id   AF-A0A059LLY3-F1
#
_cell.length_a   1.000
_cell.length_b   1.000
_cell.length_c   1.000
_cell.angle_alpha   90.00
_cell.angle_beta   90.00
_cell.angle_gamma   90.00
#
_symmetry.space_group_name_H-M   'P 1'
#
loop_
_entity.id
_entity.type
_entity.pdbx_description
1 polymer ?
#
loop_
_entity_poly.entity_id
_entity_poly.type
_entity_poly.pdbx_seq_one_letter_code
_entity_poly.pdbx_strand_id
1 'polypeptide(L)'
;SRPAAIAIGSALDLPYREGLVKNRYVGRTFIMPDQRQRETSVRRKLNAMSAAFRGKNVLLVDDSIVRGTTMRQIVDMVRRAGAARVYLASASPAVRFPNVYGVDMPSRREFVAHEKTEEEVALLLGADGLVYQQVEDLVAAGRAINPKLRAFDASCFTGRYVTGDIDEPYLEALERNGRGSRKFELDAEAQGTSGGAVPAPQAHQDAARRRQGVPAHA
;
A
#
# COMPACT_ATOMS: atom_id res chain seq x y z
N SER A 1 1.28 -10.43 -12.68
CA SER A 1 2.36 -9.64 -13.30
C SER A 1 3.19 -10.30 -14.41
N ARG A 2 2.98 -11.56 -14.87
CA ARG A 2 3.85 -12.16 -15.92
C ARG A 2 3.94 -11.32 -17.22
N PRO A 3 2.84 -10.84 -17.84
CA PRO A 3 2.94 -10.04 -19.06
C PRO A 3 3.71 -8.73 -18.87
N ALA A 4 3.49 -8.04 -17.74
CA ALA A 4 4.23 -6.83 -17.40
C ALA A 4 5.74 -7.11 -17.25
N ALA A 5 6.11 -8.19 -16.57
CA ALA A 5 7.51 -8.58 -16.41
C ALA A 5 8.20 -8.93 -17.74
N ILE A 6 7.49 -9.59 -18.66
CA ILE A 6 8.00 -9.91 -20.00
C ILE A 6 8.20 -8.62 -20.81
N ALA A 7 7.22 -7.71 -20.79
CA ALA A 7 7.29 -6.45 -21.51
C ALA A 7 8.43 -5.55 -20.98
N ILE A 8 8.56 -5.42 -19.66
CA ILE A 8 9.65 -4.68 -19.01
C ILE A 8 11.01 -5.31 -19.34
N GLY A 9 11.13 -6.63 -19.26
CA GLY A 9 12.36 -7.34 -19.63
C GLY A 9 12.75 -7.07 -21.09
N SER A 10 11.80 -7.13 -22.02
CA SER A 10 12.04 -6.80 -23.42
C SER A 10 12.42 -5.33 -23.65
N ALA A 11 11.80 -4.39 -22.93
CA ALA A 11 12.09 -2.96 -23.06
C ALA A 11 13.46 -2.58 -22.50
N LEU A 12 13.93 -3.28 -21.46
CA LEU A 12 15.22 -3.05 -20.81
C LEU A 12 16.35 -3.94 -21.36
N ASP A 13 16.07 -4.78 -22.37
CA ASP A 13 16.98 -5.82 -22.87
C ASP A 13 17.52 -6.74 -21.75
N LEU A 14 16.65 -7.12 -20.82
CA LEU A 14 16.95 -7.99 -19.69
C LEU A 14 16.24 -9.35 -19.83
N PRO A 15 16.92 -10.45 -19.48
CA PRO A 15 16.32 -11.78 -19.60
C PRO A 15 15.19 -11.98 -18.59
N TYR A 16 14.00 -12.26 -19.10
CA TYR A 16 12.88 -12.72 -18.26
C TYR A 16 13.16 -14.13 -17.72
N ARG A 17 12.94 -14.34 -16.43
CA ARG A 17 13.02 -15.65 -15.76
C ARG A 17 11.86 -15.84 -14.80
N GLU A 18 11.24 -17.01 -14.86
CA GLU A 18 10.26 -17.41 -13.85
C GLU A 18 11.00 -17.91 -12.59
N GLY A 19 11.41 -16.97 -11.73
CA GLY A 19 12.11 -17.29 -10.49
C GLY A 19 11.20 -17.66 -9.32
N LEU A 20 9.96 -17.16 -9.33
CA LEU A 20 8.94 -17.45 -8.31
C LEU A 20 7.85 -18.33 -8.90
N VAL A 21 7.63 -19.49 -8.31
CA VAL A 21 6.57 -20.42 -8.72
C VAL A 21 5.44 -20.37 -7.70
N LYS A 22 4.23 -20.06 -8.17
CA LYS A 22 3.02 -20.11 -7.34
C LYS A 22 2.64 -21.56 -7.07
N ASN A 23 2.50 -21.91 -5.80
CA ASN A 23 1.91 -23.19 -5.41
C ASN A 23 0.42 -23.18 -5.82
N ARG A 24 0.04 -24.06 -6.75
CA ARG A 24 -1.36 -24.12 -7.24
C ARG A 24 -2.31 -24.69 -6.19
N TYR A 25 -1.80 -25.48 -5.24
CA TYR A 25 -2.57 -26.21 -4.24
C TYR A 25 -2.35 -25.65 -2.84
N VAL A 26 -2.72 -24.38 -2.63
CA VAL A 26 -2.69 -23.79 -1.28
C VAL A 26 -4.02 -24.11 -0.59
N GLY A 27 -4.00 -25.09 0.32
CA GLY A 27 -5.14 -25.44 1.16
C GLY A 27 -5.42 -24.41 2.26
N ARG A 28 -6.63 -24.46 2.83
CA ARG A 28 -6.98 -23.68 4.03
C ARG A 28 -6.10 -24.14 5.19
N THR A 29 -5.55 -23.21 5.96
CA THR A 29 -4.86 -23.54 7.23
C THR A 29 -5.91 -23.73 8.33
N PHE A 30 -5.95 -24.90 8.97
CA PHE A 30 -6.73 -25.12 10.18
C PHE A 30 -6.19 -24.30 11.35
N ILE A 31 -6.94 -24.25 12.47
CA ILE A 31 -6.51 -23.58 13.70
C ILE A 31 -5.22 -24.28 14.17
N MET A 32 -4.09 -23.60 14.00
CA MET A 32 -2.80 -24.07 14.49
C MET A 32 -2.59 -23.49 15.89
N PRO A 33 -2.23 -24.32 16.90
CA PRO A 33 -2.05 -23.86 18.28
C PRO A 33 -0.83 -22.95 18.47
N ASP A 34 0.11 -22.96 17.52
CA ASP A 34 1.33 -22.14 17.55
C ASP A 34 1.29 -21.03 16.47
N GLN A 35 1.35 -19.77 16.93
CA GLN A 35 1.36 -18.58 16.09
C GLN A 35 2.60 -18.54 15.17
N ARG A 36 3.75 -19.07 15.62
CA ARG A 36 5.00 -19.10 14.84
C ARG A 36 4.90 -19.97 13.59
N GLN A 37 4.12 -21.06 13.64
CA GLN A 37 3.88 -21.92 12.47
C GLN A 37 2.96 -21.29 11.42
N ARG A 38 2.26 -20.21 11.78
CA ARG A 38 1.39 -19.42 10.89
C ARG A 38 2.19 -18.41 10.06
N GLU A 39 3.37 -18.01 10.52
CA GLU A 39 4.14 -16.87 9.99
C GLU A 39 4.90 -17.13 8.68
N THR A 40 4.78 -18.31 8.07
CA THR A 40 5.33 -18.56 6.73
C THR A 40 4.26 -18.69 5.63
N SER A 41 3.25 -17.82 5.69
CA SER A 41 2.13 -17.79 4.72
C SER A 41 2.59 -17.58 3.27
N VAL A 42 3.58 -16.72 3.00
CA VAL A 42 4.09 -16.53 1.63
C VAL A 42 4.87 -17.74 1.13
N ARG A 43 5.69 -18.41 1.95
CA ARG A 43 6.36 -19.65 1.53
C ARG A 43 5.40 -20.80 1.20
N ARG A 44 4.21 -20.80 1.81
CA ARG A 44 3.13 -21.72 1.42
C ARG A 44 2.54 -21.36 0.06
N LYS A 45 2.56 -20.08 -0.34
CA LYS A 45 1.97 -19.60 -1.60
C LYS A 45 2.96 -19.56 -2.76
N LEU A 46 4.24 -19.31 -2.49
CA LEU A 46 5.28 -19.09 -3.49
C LEU A 46 6.54 -19.86 -3.10
N ASN A 47 7.21 -20.42 -4.10
CA ASN A 47 8.53 -21.02 -3.97
C ASN A 47 9.53 -20.24 -4.83
N ALA A 48 10.70 -19.93 -4.28
CA ALA A 48 11.79 -19.25 -4.97
C ALA A 48 12.82 -20.27 -5.48
N MET A 49 13.06 -20.28 -6.78
CA MET A 49 14.08 -21.13 -7.40
C MET A 49 15.46 -20.51 -7.20
N SER A 50 16.26 -21.06 -6.27
CA SER A 50 17.59 -20.51 -5.94
C SER A 50 18.52 -20.32 -7.14
N ALA A 51 18.46 -21.20 -8.14
CA ALA A 51 19.23 -21.06 -9.38
C ALA A 51 18.87 -19.80 -10.19
N ALA A 52 17.64 -19.30 -10.07
CA ALA A 52 17.22 -18.07 -10.73
C ALA A 52 17.81 -16.82 -10.07
N PHE A 53 18.08 -16.86 -8.75
CA PHE A 53 18.43 -15.67 -7.95
C PHE A 53 19.90 -15.58 -7.52
N ARG A 54 20.56 -16.72 -7.28
CA ARG A 54 21.90 -16.77 -6.68
C ARG A 54 22.91 -15.87 -7.40
N GLY A 55 23.49 -14.93 -6.66
CA GLY A 55 24.53 -14.00 -7.11
C GLY A 55 24.06 -12.88 -8.06
N LYS A 56 22.75 -12.74 -8.29
CA LYS A 56 22.22 -11.79 -9.29
C LYS A 56 21.58 -10.58 -8.64
N ASN A 57 21.62 -9.47 -9.36
CA ASN A 57 20.75 -8.32 -9.13
C ASN A 57 19.43 -8.61 -9.85
N VAL A 58 18.32 -8.57 -9.14
CA VAL A 58 17.02 -8.98 -9.69
C VAL A 58 15.99 -7.86 -9.58
N LEU A 59 15.18 -7.71 -10.62
CA LEU A 59 13.99 -6.86 -10.64
C LEU A 59 12.76 -7.76 -10.49
N LEU A 60 12.04 -7.62 -9.38
CA LEU A 60 10.77 -8.28 -9.16
C LEU A 60 9.64 -7.37 -9.61
N VAL A 61 8.72 -7.90 -10.41
CA VAL A 61 7.57 -7.15 -10.94
C VAL A 61 6.28 -7.70 -10.34
N ASP A 62 5.48 -6.84 -9.72
CA ASP A 62 4.16 -7.17 -9.18
C ASP A 62 3.09 -6.25 -9.76
N ASP A 63 1.84 -6.68 -9.69
CA ASP A 63 0.71 -5.92 -10.24
C ASP A 63 0.44 -4.67 -9.39
N SER A 64 0.51 -4.79 -8.06
CA SER A 64 0.34 -3.68 -7.12
C SER A 64 0.96 -3.98 -5.76
N ILE A 65 1.30 -2.92 -5.01
CA ILE A 65 1.76 -3.02 -3.62
C ILE A 65 0.80 -2.25 -2.73
N VAL A 66 -0.02 -2.98 -1.95
CA VAL A 66 -1.06 -2.40 -1.08
C VAL A 66 -0.56 -2.28 0.36
N ARG A 67 -0.58 -3.38 1.14
CA ARG A 67 -0.12 -3.41 2.55
C ARG A 67 1.38 -3.63 2.70
N GLY A 68 2.08 -3.99 1.62
CA GLY A 68 3.52 -4.28 1.61
C GLY A 68 3.96 -5.60 2.28
N THR A 69 3.17 -6.16 3.21
CA THR A 69 3.54 -7.38 3.97
C THR A 69 3.91 -8.58 3.10
N THR A 70 3.14 -8.82 2.02
CA THR A 70 3.43 -9.90 1.08
C THR A 70 4.73 -9.64 0.33
N MET A 71 4.93 -8.41 -0.15
CA MET A 71 6.12 -8.04 -0.91
C MET A 71 7.38 -8.12 -0.06
N ARG A 72 7.33 -7.65 1.20
CA ARG A 72 8.44 -7.79 2.16
C ARG A 72 8.84 -9.26 2.35
N GLN A 73 7.88 -10.16 2.51
CA GLN A 73 8.16 -11.60 2.63
C GLN A 73 8.74 -12.19 1.33
N ILE A 74 8.33 -11.69 0.16
CA ILE A 74 8.89 -12.09 -1.14
C ILE A 74 10.35 -11.62 -1.25
N VAL A 75 10.65 -10.36 -0.91
CA VAL A 75 12.01 -9.82 -0.90
C VAL A 75 12.91 -10.65 0.02
N ASP A 76 12.46 -10.94 1.24
CA ASP A 76 13.18 -11.80 2.19
C ASP A 76 13.45 -13.19 1.62
N MET A 77 12.45 -13.80 0.95
CA MET A 77 12.58 -15.12 0.35
C MET A 77 13.60 -15.10 -0.81
N VAL A 78 13.59 -14.07 -1.63
CA VAL A 78 14.50 -13.89 -2.78
C VAL A 78 15.93 -13.61 -2.32
N ARG A 79 16.12 -12.79 -1.28
CA ARG A 79 17.43 -12.59 -0.65
C ARG A 79 17.98 -13.90 -0.07
N ARG A 80 17.16 -14.66 0.64
CA ARG A 80 17.55 -16.01 1.15
C ARG A 80 17.86 -17.01 0.03
N ALA A 81 17.27 -16.84 -1.14
CA ALA A 81 17.60 -17.63 -2.34
C ALA A 81 18.95 -17.24 -2.98
N GLY A 82 19.59 -16.18 -2.48
CA GLY A 82 20.95 -15.75 -2.82
C GLY A 82 21.03 -14.54 -3.74
N ALA A 83 19.97 -13.76 -3.92
CA ALA A 83 20.03 -12.52 -4.69
C ALA A 83 21.01 -11.51 -4.05
N ALA A 84 21.83 -10.86 -4.88
CA ALA A 84 22.78 -9.83 -4.46
C ALA A 84 22.08 -8.50 -4.18
N ARG A 85 21.21 -8.08 -5.11
CA ARG A 85 20.30 -6.93 -4.95
C ARG A 85 18.90 -7.28 -5.41
N VAL A 86 17.89 -6.69 -4.78
CA VAL A 86 16.47 -6.91 -5.06
C VAL A 86 15.81 -5.56 -5.29
N TYR A 87 15.47 -5.29 -6.54
CA TYR A 87 14.69 -4.13 -6.97
C TYR A 87 13.24 -4.53 -7.19
N LEU A 88 12.32 -3.59 -7.02
CA LEU A 88 10.89 -3.79 -7.19
C LEU A 88 10.35 -2.85 -8.27
N ALA A 89 9.42 -3.36 -9.08
CA ALA A 89 8.57 -2.55 -9.95
C ALA A 89 7.10 -2.92 -9.74
N SER A 90 6.26 -1.91 -9.50
CA SER A 90 4.81 -2.06 -9.44
C SER A 90 4.20 -1.62 -10.76
N ALA A 91 3.43 -2.49 -11.40
CA ALA A 91 2.71 -2.18 -12.65
C ALA A 91 1.52 -1.21 -12.45
N SER A 92 1.21 -0.88 -11.19
CA SER A 92 0.26 0.17 -10.82
C SER A 92 0.94 1.28 -10.02
N PRO A 93 0.35 2.49 -9.99
CA PRO A 93 0.78 3.55 -9.10
C PRO A 93 0.63 3.18 -7.62
N ALA A 94 1.30 3.95 -6.77
CA ALA A 94 1.20 3.80 -5.32
C ALA A 94 -0.26 3.98 -4.85
N VAL A 95 -0.82 2.93 -4.23
CA VAL A 95 -2.16 2.99 -3.62
C VAL A 95 -2.06 3.79 -2.32
N ARG A 96 -2.73 4.94 -2.28
CA ARG A 96 -2.68 5.90 -1.17
C ARG A 96 -4.05 6.18 -0.55
N PHE A 97 -5.13 5.88 -1.27
CA PHE A 97 -6.51 6.16 -0.89
C PHE A 97 -7.38 4.89 -1.03
N PRO A 98 -8.42 4.75 -0.20
CA PRO A 98 -9.28 3.58 -0.25
C PRO A 98 -10.24 3.68 -1.44
N ASN A 99 -10.56 2.53 -2.02
CA ASN A 99 -11.67 2.45 -2.96
C ASN A 99 -13.00 2.45 -2.19
N VAL A 100 -13.97 3.22 -2.68
CA VAL A 100 -15.32 3.33 -2.10
C VAL A 100 -16.40 2.88 -3.10
N TYR A 101 -15.98 2.31 -4.23
CA TYR A 101 -16.83 1.91 -5.35
C TYR A 101 -16.90 0.38 -5.53
N GLY A 102 -16.66 -0.38 -4.45
CA GLY A 102 -16.89 -1.82 -4.39
C GLY A 102 -15.65 -2.70 -4.43
N VAL A 103 -14.44 -2.14 -4.56
CA VAL A 103 -13.19 -2.90 -4.39
C VAL A 103 -12.79 -2.93 -2.91
N ASP A 104 -12.74 -4.11 -2.30
CA ASP A 104 -12.34 -4.28 -0.90
C ASP A 104 -10.88 -3.86 -0.69
N MET A 105 -10.68 -2.76 0.04
CA MET A 105 -9.38 -2.20 0.36
C MET A 105 -9.21 -2.02 1.88
N PRO A 106 -7.97 -2.09 2.39
CA PRO A 106 -7.69 -1.81 3.78
C PRO A 106 -7.85 -0.32 4.11
N SER A 107 -7.72 0.06 5.40
CA SER A 107 -7.75 1.48 5.78
C SER A 107 -6.51 2.22 5.26
N ARG A 108 -6.54 3.56 5.19
CA ARG A 108 -5.43 4.34 4.62
C ARG A 108 -4.12 4.08 5.33
N ARG A 109 -4.17 4.02 6.66
CA ARG A 109 -3.02 3.75 7.53
C ARG A 109 -2.37 2.37 7.30
N GLU A 110 -3.12 1.43 6.71
CA GLU A 110 -2.62 0.10 6.38
C GLU A 110 -1.96 0.03 4.99
N PHE A 111 -2.06 1.08 4.16
CA PHE A 111 -1.29 1.14 2.92
C PHE A 111 0.17 1.42 3.22
N VAL A 112 1.06 0.64 2.61
CA VAL A 112 2.50 0.84 2.78
C VAL A 112 2.96 2.19 2.22
N ALA A 113 2.29 2.70 1.19
CA ALA A 113 2.60 3.99 0.58
C ALA A 113 1.87 5.18 1.21
N HIS A 114 1.08 4.98 2.27
CA HIS A 114 0.41 6.11 2.92
C HIS A 114 1.45 7.06 3.55
N GLU A 115 1.41 8.32 3.12
CA GLU A 115 2.31 9.41 3.55
C GLU A 115 3.80 9.08 3.42
N LYS A 116 4.17 8.24 2.46
CA LYS A 116 5.56 7.83 2.24
C LYS A 116 6.02 8.04 0.81
N THR A 117 7.29 8.38 0.69
CA THR A 117 8.05 8.41 -0.57
C THR A 117 8.36 7.00 -1.04
N GLU A 118 8.76 6.85 -2.31
CA GLU A 118 9.08 5.53 -2.87
C GLU A 118 10.32 4.92 -2.21
N GLU A 119 11.28 5.76 -1.83
CA GLU A 119 12.50 5.39 -1.11
C GLU A 119 12.18 4.84 0.29
N GLU A 120 11.29 5.51 1.03
CA GLU A 120 10.82 5.05 2.34
C GLU A 120 10.08 3.71 2.21
N VAL A 121 9.26 3.54 1.17
CA VAL A 121 8.58 2.28 0.92
C VAL A 121 9.58 1.17 0.56
N ALA A 122 10.57 1.44 -0.30
CA ALA A 122 11.60 0.49 -0.65
C ALA A 122 12.34 -0.03 0.59
N LEU A 123 12.70 0.91 1.49
CA LEU A 123 13.34 0.58 2.76
C LEU A 123 12.45 -0.30 3.64
N LEU A 124 11.16 0.05 3.80
CA LEU A 124 10.20 -0.74 4.57
C LEU A 124 10.01 -2.16 4.02
N LEU A 125 10.10 -2.32 2.70
CA LEU A 125 10.01 -3.62 2.03
C LEU A 125 11.33 -4.41 2.04
N GLY A 126 12.45 -3.78 2.43
CA GLY A 126 13.79 -4.38 2.40
C GLY A 126 14.39 -4.47 1.00
N ALA A 127 13.89 -3.69 0.05
CA ALA A 127 14.36 -3.63 -1.33
C ALA A 127 15.50 -2.63 -1.50
N ASP A 128 16.36 -2.84 -2.50
CA ASP A 128 17.43 -1.90 -2.88
C ASP A 128 16.91 -0.73 -3.74
N GLY A 129 15.66 -0.82 -4.21
CA GLY A 129 14.97 0.23 -4.94
C GLY A 129 13.56 -0.22 -5.32
N LEU A 130 12.70 0.75 -5.56
CA LEU A 130 11.31 0.56 -5.93
C LEU A 130 10.93 1.61 -6.98
N VAL A 131 10.18 1.20 -7.99
CA VAL A 131 9.55 2.10 -8.94
C VAL A 131 8.06 1.78 -9.03
N TYR A 132 7.23 2.82 -9.00
CA TYR A 132 5.80 2.72 -9.30
C TYR A 132 5.51 3.20 -10.71
N GLN A 133 4.50 2.60 -11.35
CA GLN A 133 3.93 3.14 -12.59
C GLN A 133 3.28 4.50 -12.31
N GLN A 134 3.44 5.48 -13.20
CA GLN A 134 2.77 6.76 -13.07
C GLN A 134 1.28 6.67 -13.41
N VAL A 135 0.46 7.49 -12.75
CA VAL A 135 -1.00 7.50 -12.94
C VAL A 135 -1.36 7.84 -14.38
N GLU A 136 -0.67 8.83 -14.94
CA GLU A 136 -0.88 9.33 -16.29
C GLU A 136 -0.58 8.25 -17.34
N ASP A 137 0.51 7.51 -17.15
CA ASP A 137 0.90 6.42 -18.04
C ASP A 137 -0.06 5.23 -17.96
N LEU A 138 -0.57 4.91 -16.76
CA LEU A 138 -1.58 3.86 -16.60
C LEU A 138 -2.89 4.24 -17.30
N VAL A 139 -3.31 5.50 -17.17
CA VAL A 139 -4.48 6.04 -17.89
C VAL A 139 -4.24 6.01 -19.40
N ALA A 140 -3.04 6.39 -19.86
CA ALA A 140 -2.68 6.37 -21.27
C ALA A 140 -2.72 4.94 -21.83
N ALA A 141 -2.21 3.95 -21.08
CA ALA A 141 -2.28 2.53 -21.46
C ALA A 141 -3.73 2.05 -21.60
N GLY A 142 -4.62 2.44 -20.69
CA GLY A 142 -6.05 2.14 -20.80
C GLY A 142 -6.71 2.80 -22.01
N ARG A 143 -6.39 4.06 -22.30
CA ARG A 143 -6.91 4.77 -23.49
C ARG A 143 -6.40 4.21 -24.80
N ALA A 144 -5.17 3.69 -24.84
CA ALA A 144 -4.62 3.06 -26.04
C ALA A 144 -5.44 1.83 -26.48
N ILE A 145 -6.09 1.14 -25.53
CA ILE A 145 -7.00 0.02 -25.82
C ILE A 145 -8.33 0.52 -26.40
N ASN A 146 -8.89 1.59 -25.82
CA ASN A 146 -10.12 2.20 -26.30
C ASN A 146 -10.08 3.73 -26.19
N PRO A 147 -9.77 4.45 -27.29
CA PRO A 147 -9.67 5.90 -27.30
C PRO A 147 -10.97 6.64 -26.97
N LYS A 148 -12.13 5.96 -27.00
CA LYS A 148 -13.43 6.56 -26.62
C LYS A 148 -13.56 6.78 -25.11
N LEU A 149 -12.75 6.09 -24.29
CA LEU A 149 -12.76 6.26 -22.84
C LEU A 149 -12.12 7.60 -22.47
N ARG A 150 -12.95 8.53 -21.98
CA ARG A 150 -12.51 9.89 -21.64
C ARG A 150 -11.80 9.96 -20.29
N ALA A 151 -12.20 9.14 -19.33
CA ALA A 151 -11.65 9.14 -17.98
C ALA A 151 -11.75 7.74 -17.36
N PHE A 152 -10.92 7.52 -16.34
CA PHE A 152 -10.94 6.34 -15.49
C PHE A 152 -11.09 6.80 -14.05
N ASP A 153 -11.68 5.96 -13.19
CA ASP A 153 -11.56 6.15 -11.75
C ASP A 153 -10.11 5.81 -11.34
N ALA A 154 -9.40 6.83 -10.88
CA ALA A 154 -8.04 6.73 -10.34
C ALA A 154 -8.00 7.21 -8.88
N SER A 155 -9.15 7.17 -8.21
CA SER A 155 -9.34 7.66 -6.84
C SER A 155 -8.34 7.06 -5.86
N CYS A 156 -8.03 5.77 -5.98
CA CYS A 156 -7.11 5.03 -5.11
C CYS A 156 -5.66 5.55 -5.16
N PHE A 157 -5.30 6.24 -6.25
CA PHE A 157 -3.96 6.80 -6.47
C PHE A 157 -3.93 8.32 -6.25
N THR A 158 -5.01 9.01 -6.63
CA THR A 158 -5.06 10.48 -6.71
C THR A 158 -5.86 11.15 -5.59
N GLY A 159 -6.69 10.40 -4.87
CA GLY A 159 -7.65 10.92 -3.89
C GLY A 159 -8.82 11.69 -4.53
N ARG A 160 -8.94 11.69 -5.86
CA ARG A 160 -10.03 12.38 -6.57
C ARG A 160 -11.14 11.39 -6.89
N TYR A 161 -12.23 11.48 -6.15
CA TYR A 161 -13.40 10.64 -6.29
C TYR A 161 -14.40 11.26 -7.28
N VAL A 162 -14.84 10.48 -8.27
CA VAL A 162 -15.66 10.97 -9.39
C VAL A 162 -17.06 11.45 -8.96
N THR A 163 -17.58 10.93 -7.84
CA THR A 163 -18.94 11.25 -7.35
C THR A 163 -19.02 12.61 -6.65
N GLY A 164 -17.88 13.19 -6.26
CA GLY A 164 -17.81 14.54 -5.67
C GLY A 164 -18.36 14.67 -4.23
N ASP A 165 -18.84 13.59 -3.65
CA ASP A 165 -19.43 13.47 -2.30
C ASP A 165 -18.55 12.68 -1.31
N ILE A 166 -17.33 12.32 -1.74
CA ILE A 166 -16.36 11.60 -0.91
C ILE A 166 -15.37 12.61 -0.36
N ASP A 167 -15.55 12.95 0.91
CA ASP A 167 -14.73 13.88 1.66
C ASP A 167 -13.97 13.20 2.80
N GLU A 168 -13.12 13.96 3.49
CA GLU A 168 -12.34 13.44 4.61
C GLU A 168 -13.23 12.88 5.75
N PRO A 169 -14.31 13.57 6.19
CA PRO A 169 -15.27 12.99 7.14
C PRO A 169 -15.85 11.63 6.71
N TYR A 170 -16.21 11.46 5.44
CA TYR A 170 -16.70 10.18 4.92
C TYR A 170 -15.62 9.09 5.04
N LEU A 171 -14.38 9.40 4.64
CA LEU A 171 -13.27 8.46 4.71
C LEU A 171 -12.92 8.07 6.15
N GLU A 172 -12.91 9.03 7.08
CA GLU A 172 -12.72 8.76 8.50
C GLU A 172 -13.83 7.89 9.09
N ALA A 173 -15.10 8.16 8.74
CA ALA A 173 -16.22 7.33 9.15
C ALA A 173 -16.11 5.91 8.60
N LEU A 174 -15.66 5.75 7.35
CA LEU A 174 -15.40 4.44 6.74
C LEU A 174 -14.28 3.69 7.48
N GLU A 175 -13.22 4.38 7.88
CA GLU A 175 -12.12 3.78 8.65
C GLU A 175 -12.54 3.36 10.05
N ARG A 176 -13.42 4.14 10.70
CA ARG A 176 -13.99 3.82 12.02
C ARG A 176 -14.99 2.68 12.00
N ASN A 177 -15.69 2.49 10.89
CA ASN A 177 -16.71 1.44 10.74
C ASN A 177 -16.20 0.20 9.97
N GLY A 178 -15.00 0.29 9.40
CA GLY A 178 -14.38 -0.75 8.59
C GLY A 178 -13.99 -2.01 9.38
N ARG A 179 -13.61 -3.07 8.67
CA ARG A 179 -13.23 -4.36 9.29
C ARG A 179 -11.97 -4.27 10.18
N GLY A 180 -11.17 -3.21 10.06
CA GLY A 180 -9.97 -2.98 10.85
C GLY A 180 -10.22 -2.31 12.21
N SER A 181 -11.38 -1.69 12.42
CA SER A 181 -11.65 -0.83 13.57
C SER A 181 -11.68 -1.60 14.90
N ARG A 182 -12.16 -2.85 14.88
CA ARG A 182 -12.14 -3.75 16.06
C ARG A 182 -10.74 -4.19 16.47
N LYS A 183 -9.77 -4.19 15.55
CA LYS A 183 -8.39 -4.56 15.87
C LYS A 183 -7.69 -3.45 16.67
N PHE A 184 -8.04 -2.19 16.37
CA PHE A 184 -7.52 -1.02 17.09
C PHE A 184 -8.10 -0.87 18.50
N GLU A 185 -9.39 -1.14 18.71
CA GLU A 185 -9.97 -1.16 20.07
C GLU A 185 -9.25 -2.19 20.95
N LEU A 186 -8.99 -3.39 20.42
CA LEU A 186 -8.30 -4.46 21.14
C LEU A 186 -6.81 -4.15 21.40
N ASP A 187 -6.10 -3.53 20.44
CA ASP A 187 -4.69 -3.16 20.60
C ASP A 187 -4.51 -1.95 21.57
N ALA A 188 -5.49 -1.04 21.63
CA ALA A 188 -5.51 0.07 22.59
C ALA A 188 -5.86 -0.38 24.01
N GLU A 189 -6.80 -1.31 24.17
CA GLU A 189 -7.09 -1.96 25.45
C GLU A 189 -5.89 -2.77 25.97
N ALA A 190 -5.14 -3.44 25.09
CA ALA A 190 -3.92 -4.17 25.44
C ALA A 190 -2.74 -3.27 25.88
N GLN A 191 -2.73 -1.99 25.50
CA GLN A 191 -1.71 -1.01 25.88
C GLN A 191 -2.07 -0.21 27.14
N GLY A 192 -3.18 -0.52 27.80
CA GLY A 192 -3.50 0.03 29.14
C GLY A 192 -3.78 1.53 29.17
N THR A 193 -4.15 2.16 28.06
CA THR A 193 -4.63 3.54 28.05
C THR A 193 -6.16 3.55 28.19
N SER A 194 -6.66 3.15 29.36
CA SER A 194 -8.06 3.38 29.71
C SER A 194 -8.20 4.74 30.38
N GLY A 195 -9.08 5.58 29.83
CA GLY A 195 -9.73 6.67 30.55
C GLY A 195 -9.19 8.08 30.27
N GLY A 196 -9.98 8.86 29.54
CA GLY A 196 -9.88 10.31 29.51
C GLY A 196 -10.43 10.88 28.22
N ALA A 197 -11.69 11.33 28.24
CA ALA A 197 -12.23 12.18 27.19
C ALA A 197 -11.29 13.39 26.99
N VAL A 198 -10.68 13.49 25.81
CA VAL A 198 -9.93 14.69 25.43
C VAL A 198 -10.96 15.76 25.08
N PRO A 199 -11.07 16.87 25.83
CA PRO A 199 -11.97 17.94 25.43
C PRO A 199 -11.43 18.58 24.14
N ALA A 200 -12.35 18.94 23.25
CA ALA A 200 -12.03 19.63 22.01
C ALA A 200 -11.14 20.86 22.29
N PRO A 201 -10.08 21.12 21.49
CA PRO A 201 -9.29 22.33 21.65
C PRO A 201 -10.14 23.54 21.21
N GLN A 202 -10.74 24.21 22.19
CA GLN A 202 -11.18 25.59 22.07
C GLN A 202 -9.95 26.49 22.12
N ALA A 203 -9.52 27.02 20.97
CA ALA A 203 -9.03 28.39 20.82
C ALA A 203 -8.38 28.60 19.44
N HIS A 204 -9.13 29.22 18.52
CA HIS A 204 -8.63 30.32 17.69
C HIS A 204 -9.83 31.17 17.21
N GLN A 205 -10.61 31.66 18.17
CA GLN A 205 -11.43 32.86 18.00
C GLN A 205 -10.84 33.97 18.88
N ASP A 206 -9.59 34.36 18.61
CA ASP A 206 -8.98 35.50 19.30
C ASP A 206 -7.98 36.26 18.42
N ALA A 207 -8.27 36.34 17.12
CA ALA A 207 -7.54 37.19 16.17
C ALA A 207 -8.38 38.39 15.65
N ALA A 208 -9.65 38.51 16.05
CA ALA A 208 -10.57 39.53 15.51
C ALA A 208 -10.91 40.69 16.46
N ARG A 209 -10.42 40.71 17.71
CA ARG A 209 -10.76 41.76 18.70
C ARG A 209 -9.61 42.66 19.14
N ARG A 210 -8.46 42.63 18.46
CA ARG A 210 -7.36 43.61 18.63
C ARG A 210 -7.25 44.61 17.46
N ARG A 211 -8.40 45.07 16.97
CA ARG A 211 -8.51 46.23 16.06
C ARG A 211 -9.77 47.02 16.40
N GLN A 212 -9.77 47.69 17.55
CA GLN A 212 -10.59 48.87 17.84
C GLN A 212 -10.15 49.38 19.22
N GLY A 213 -9.31 50.41 19.21
CA GLY A 213 -8.86 51.07 20.44
C GLY A 213 -9.92 52.00 20.97
N VAL A 214 -10.25 51.89 22.26
CA VAL A 214 -10.88 52.92 23.08
C VAL A 214 -10.35 52.74 24.52
N PRO A 215 -9.86 53.79 25.21
CA PRO A 215 -9.25 53.66 26.53
C PRO A 215 -10.28 53.70 27.66
N ALA A 216 -9.90 53.10 28.80
CA ALA A 216 -10.66 53.00 30.03
C ALA A 216 -10.75 54.32 30.80
N HIS A 217 -11.90 54.59 31.42
CA HIS A 217 -12.01 55.51 32.55
C HIS A 217 -12.96 54.95 33.62
N ALA A 218 -12.46 55.01 34.86
CA ALA A 218 -13.08 54.85 36.19
C ALA A 218 -13.66 53.46 36.55
#